data_AF-A0A7X3QE19-F1
#
_entry.id   AF-A0A7X3QE19-F1
#
_cell.length_a   1.000
_cell.length_b   1.000
_cell.length_c   1.000
_cell.angle_alpha   90.00
_cell.angle_beta   90.00
_cell.angle_gamma   90.00
#
_symmetry.space_group_name_H-M   'P 1'
#
loop_
_entity.id
_entity.type
_entity.pdbx_description
1 polymer ?
#
loop_
_entity_poly.entity_id
_entity_poly.type
_entity_poly.pdbx_seq_one_letter_code
_entity_poly.pdbx_strand_id
1 'polypeptide(L)' 'MRLYVEPMDAVLVEFDTRGQVRFDGEDWSTPTVQELRAILYAAENEAASLRELIDALETTLAPEL' A
#
# COMPACT_ATOMS: atom_id res chain seq x y z
N MET A 1 7.66 -0.46 4.56
CA MET A 1 6.70 0.46 3.88
C MET A 1 5.66 0.89 4.90
N ARG A 2 4.71 1.76 4.57
CA ARG A 2 3.54 2.02 5.42
C ARG A 2 2.33 2.12 4.51
N LEU A 3 1.45 1.12 4.55
CA LEU A 3 0.21 1.09 3.78
C LEU A 3 -0.94 1.04 4.76
N TYR A 4 -1.82 2.04 4.73
CA TYR A 4 -3.05 2.00 5.50
C TYR A 4 -4.07 1.10 4.80
N VAL A 5 -4.57 0.09 5.50
CA VAL A 5 -5.55 -0.87 5.01
C VAL A 5 -6.91 -0.51 5.62
N GLU A 6 -7.64 0.37 4.93
CA GLU A 6 -8.91 0.95 5.41
C GLU A 6 -9.93 -0.09 5.92
N PRO A 7 -10.19 -1.23 5.23
CA PRO A 7 -11.17 -2.20 5.71
C PRO A 7 -10.80 -2.88 7.03
N MET A 8 -9.52 -2.81 7.43
CA MET A 8 -8.98 -3.42 8.64
C MET A 8 -8.66 -2.38 9.72
N ASP A 9 -8.71 -1.09 9.40
CA ASP A 9 -8.21 0.01 10.26
C ASP A 9 -6.80 -0.27 10.80
N ALA A 10 -5.91 -0.73 9.91
CA ALA A 10 -4.57 -1.19 10.27
C ALA A 10 -3.50 -0.64 9.31
N VAL A 11 -2.26 -0.50 9.77
CA VAL A 11 -1.13 -0.05 8.94
C VAL A 11 -0.16 -1.20 8.71
N LEU A 12 -0.11 -1.71 7.47
CA LEU A 12 0.86 -2.71 7.05
C LEU A 12 2.25 -2.06 6.97
N VAL A 13 3.22 -2.61 7.72
CA VAL A 13 4.57 -2.04 7.80
C VAL A 13 5.63 -2.91 7.12
N GLU A 14 5.47 -4.23 7.17
CA GLU A 14 6.38 -5.19 6.56
C GLU A 14 5.64 -6.39 5.94
N PHE A 15 6.26 -7.01 4.94
CA PHE A 15 5.80 -8.24 4.30
C PHE A 15 7.02 -9.06 3.85
N ASP A 16 6.85 -10.38 3.73
CA ASP A 16 7.90 -11.27 3.22
C ASP A 16 7.47 -11.99 1.92
N THR A 17 8.41 -12.75 1.32
CA THR A 17 8.15 -13.53 0.11
C THR A 17 7.32 -14.79 0.34
N ARG A 18 6.98 -15.11 1.59
CA ARG A 18 6.11 -16.22 1.99
C ARG A 18 4.67 -15.76 2.22
N GLY A 19 4.38 -14.47 2.04
CA GLY A 19 3.06 -13.89 2.25
C GLY A 19 2.72 -13.62 3.71
N GLN A 20 3.71 -13.65 4.61
CA GLN A 20 3.51 -13.15 5.96
C GLN A 20 3.57 -11.63 5.94
N VAL A 21 2.83 -11.03 6.86
CA VAL A 21 2.73 -9.58 7.02
C VAL A 21 2.96 -9.19 8.47
N ARG A 22 3.32 -7.93 8.67
CA ARG A 22 3.37 -7.31 9.99
C ARG A 22 2.62 -5.97 9.94
N PHE A 23 1.64 -5.83 10.81
CA PHE A 23 0.97 -4.55 11.05
C PHE A 23 1.68 -3.75 12.15
N ASP A 24 1.44 -2.44 12.19
CA ASP A 24 2.02 -1.54 13.18
C ASP A 24 1.59 -1.95 14.59
N GLY A 25 2.56 -2.22 15.48
CA GLY A 25 2.28 -2.71 16.83
C GLY A 25 1.93 -4.21 16.95
N GLU A 26 1.96 -4.97 15.85
CA GLU A 26 1.64 -6.42 15.84
C GLU A 26 2.84 -7.30 15.49
N ASP A 27 2.75 -8.58 15.85
CA ASP A 27 3.68 -9.63 15.43
C ASP A 27 3.40 -10.09 14.00
N TRP A 28 4.36 -10.82 13.43
CA TRP A 28 4.20 -11.44 12.11
C TRP A 28 3.04 -12.44 12.09
N SER A 29 2.22 -12.36 11.05
CA SER A 29 1.08 -13.25 10.86
C SER A 29 0.88 -13.61 9.39
N THR A 30 0.16 -14.72 9.15
CA THR A 30 -0.32 -15.08 7.81
C THR A 30 -1.74 -14.53 7.66
N PRO A 31 -2.00 -13.61 6.71
CA PRO A 31 -3.34 -13.07 6.49
C PRO A 31 -4.33 -14.16 6.11
N THR A 32 -5.56 -14.01 6.58
CA THR A 32 -6.72 -14.71 6.03
C THR A 32 -7.01 -14.27 4.60
N VAL A 33 -7.85 -15.01 3.89
CA VAL A 33 -8.27 -14.65 2.51
C VAL A 33 -8.96 -13.28 2.47
N GLN A 34 -9.71 -12.91 3.51
CA GLN A 34 -10.39 -11.61 3.57
C GLN A 34 -9.40 -10.47 3.79
N GLU A 35 -8.47 -10.62 4.72
CA GLU A 35 -7.40 -9.64 4.97
C GLU A 35 -6.51 -9.49 3.75
N LEU A 36 -6.16 -10.59 3.07
CA LEU A 36 -5.38 -10.53 1.84
C LEU A 36 -6.08 -9.68 0.76
N ARG A 37 -7.41 -9.82 0.60
CA ARG A 37 -8.18 -8.99 -0.34
C ARG A 37 -8.18 -7.52 0.08
N ALA A 38 -8.29 -7.22 1.38
CA ALA A 38 -8.23 -5.86 1.88
C ALA A 38 -6.86 -5.21 1.65
N ILE A 39 -5.77 -5.96 1.91
CA ILE A 39 -4.40 -5.52 1.66
C ILE A 39 -4.18 -5.25 0.16
N LEU A 40 -4.60 -6.17 -0.72
CA LEU A 40 -4.48 -5.99 -2.17
C LEU A 40 -5.24 -4.76 -2.66
N TYR A 41 -6.49 -4.58 -2.21
CA TYR A 41 -7.29 -3.41 -2.54
C TYR A 41 -6.62 -2.10 -2.11
N ALA A 42 -6.12 -2.04 -0.87
CA ALA A 42 -5.41 -0.87 -0.37
C ALA A 42 -4.12 -0.59 -1.18
N ALA A 43 -3.35 -1.63 -1.50
CA ALA A 43 -2.11 -1.50 -2.25
C ALA A 43 -2.34 -1.02 -3.70
N GLU A 44 -3.38 -1.53 -4.37
CA GLU A 44 -3.75 -1.10 -5.73
C GLU A 44 -4.18 0.38 -5.74
N ASN A 45 -4.98 0.80 -4.76
CA ASN A 45 -5.41 2.20 -4.63
C ASN A 45 -4.22 3.14 -4.36
N GLU A 46 -3.35 2.78 -3.40
CA GLU A 46 -2.16 3.58 -3.09
C GLU A 46 -1.23 3.67 -4.31
N ALA A 47 -1.04 2.58 -5.05
CA ALA A 47 -0.25 2.58 -6.28
C ALA A 47 -0.85 3.50 -7.36
N ALA A 48 -2.17 3.54 -7.50
CA ALA A 48 -2.85 4.45 -8.41
C ALA A 48 -2.67 5.92 -7.99
N SER A 49 -2.85 6.25 -6.70
CA SER A 49 -2.64 7.61 -6.19
C SER A 49 -1.18 8.07 -6.31
N LEU A 50 -0.22 7.17 -6.05
CA LEU A 50 1.20 7.46 -6.25
C LEU A 50 1.53 7.69 -7.73
N ARG A 51 0.89 6.95 -8.64
CA ARG A 51 1.02 7.19 -10.09
C ARG A 51 0.50 8.58 -10.47
N GLU A 52 -0.71 8.94 -10.04
CA GLU A 52 -1.28 10.26 -10.28
C GLU A 52 -0.39 11.39 -9.76
N LEU A 53 0.19 11.21 -8.55
CA LEU A 53 1.15 12.14 -7.98
C LEU A 53 2.41 12.29 -8.85
N ILE A 54 2.99 11.17 -9.28
CA ILE A 54 4.18 11.19 -10.16
C ILE A 54 3.87 11.95 -11.44
N ASP A 55 2.76 11.63 -12.11
CA ASP A 55 2.38 12.27 -13.38
C ASP A 55 2.17 13.79 -13.21
N ALA A 56 1.57 14.22 -12.09
CA ALA A 56 1.41 15.64 -11.76
C ALA A 56 2.75 16.34 -11.49
N LEU A 57 3.68 15.68 -10.80
CA LEU A 57 5.01 16.22 -10.52
C LEU A 57 5.88 16.29 -11.78
N GLU A 58 5.83 15.28 -12.66
CA GLU A 58 6.53 15.29 -13.95
C GLU A 58 6.04 16.42 -14.85
N THR A 59 4.73 16.67 -14.88
CA THR A 59 4.15 17.81 -15.61
C THR A 59 4.67 19.15 -15.07
N THR A 60 4.86 19.26 -13.76
CA THR A 60 5.42 20.47 -13.11
C THR A 60 6.89 20.68 -13.48
N LEU A 61 7.66 19.60 -13.69
CA LEU A 61 9.07 19.65 -14.04
C LEU A 61 9.35 19.96 -15.52
N ALA A 62 8.38 19.73 -16.41
CA ALA A 62 8.49 20.02 -17.84
C ALA A 62 7.43 21.05 -18.31
N PRO A 63 7.43 22.29 -17.78
CA PRO A 63 6.36 23.25 -18.01
C PRO A 63 6.49 23.98 -19.36
N GLU A 64 6.71 23.26 -20.47
CA GLU A 64 6.92 23.74 -21.85
C GLU A 64 8.41 23.83 -22.29
N LEU A 65 8.75 23.06 -23.32
CA LEU A 65 9.78 23.39 -24.33
C LEU A 65 9.07 23.99 -25.54
#